data_AF-A0A7J4GNS1-F1
#
_entry.id   AF-A0A7J4GNS1-F1
#
_cell.length_a   1.000
_cell.length_b   1.000
_cell.length_c   1.000
_cell.angle_alpha   90.00
_cell.angle_beta   90.00
_cell.angle_gamma   90.00
#
_symmetry.space_group_name_H-M   'P 1'
#
loop_
_entity.id
_entity.type
_entity.pdbx_description
1 polymer ?
#
loop_
_entity_poly.entity_id
_entity_poly.type
_entity_poly.pdbx_seq_one_letter_code
_entity_poly.pdbx_strand_id
1 'polypeptide(L)'
;MKISSELRAVYQLIRKYPGVSNKGIVEMTNKDERIPDFLSDEEGVNRILKKLRTEAALGNVPSAVERSLMVHDRIRGAGLGDAFRYLVRSVERGDYFGLREIQKELGRNSNSFQKKFNNRIPTLAGEFPEINEIYQAWLRLRYENNPIVAMHVEEW
;
A
#
# COMPACT_ATOMS: atom_id res chain seq x y z
N MET A 1 3.58 25.87 8.71
CA MET A 1 2.70 25.24 9.72
C MET A 1 3.32 23.91 10.15
N LYS A 2 3.41 23.59 11.46
CA LYS A 2 3.88 22.26 11.91
C LYS A 2 2.68 21.31 11.97
N ILE A 3 2.60 20.37 11.04
CA ILE A 3 1.64 19.25 11.08
C ILE A 3 1.89 18.47 12.38
N SER A 4 0.82 18.09 13.11
CA SER A 4 0.94 17.32 14.35
C SER A 4 1.66 15.98 14.11
N SER A 5 2.28 15.43 15.15
CA SER A 5 2.92 14.11 15.08
C SER A 5 1.95 13.03 14.60
N GLU A 6 0.68 13.12 15.01
CA GLU A 6 -0.38 12.17 14.63
C GLU A 6 -0.66 12.19 13.13
N LEU A 7 -0.87 13.39 12.59
CA LEU A 7 -1.13 13.60 11.17
C LEU A 7 0.09 13.22 10.32
N ARG A 8 1.30 13.45 10.84
CA ARG A 8 2.53 13.00 10.19
C ARG A 8 2.63 11.48 10.17
N ALA A 9 2.32 10.80 11.28
CA ALA A 9 2.37 9.35 11.36
C ALA A 9 1.41 8.71 10.35
N VAL A 10 0.14 9.17 10.31
CA VAL A 10 -0.83 8.65 9.35
C VAL A 10 -0.43 8.96 7.90
N TYR A 11 0.12 10.15 7.65
CA TYR A 11 0.64 10.54 6.32
C TYR A 11 1.73 9.58 5.85
N GLN A 12 2.73 9.28 6.70
CA GLN A 12 3.80 8.36 6.33
C GLN A 12 3.26 6.95 6.04
N LEU A 13 2.27 6.49 6.82
CA LEU A 13 1.61 5.20 6.59
C LEU A 13 0.89 5.15 5.24
N ILE A 14 0.03 6.13 4.93
CA ILE A 14 -0.72 6.11 3.66
C ILE A 14 0.16 6.37 2.44
N ARG A 15 1.26 7.12 2.61
CA ARG A 15 2.25 7.32 1.56
C ARG A 15 2.99 6.02 1.25
N LYS A 16 3.38 5.28 2.30
CA LYS A 16 4.12 4.03 2.17
C LYS A 16 3.23 2.88 1.70
N TYR A 17 2.02 2.80 2.23
CA TYR A 17 1.05 1.73 1.97
C TYR A 17 -0.29 2.32 1.50
N PRO A 18 -0.35 2.86 0.27
CA PRO A 18 -1.54 3.52 -0.23
C PRO A 18 -2.71 2.54 -0.40
N GLY A 19 -3.89 3.02 -0.03
CA GLY A 19 -5.15 2.31 -0.11
C GLY A 19 -5.43 1.27 0.98
N VAL A 20 -4.47 0.99 1.89
CA VAL A 20 -4.67 0.02 2.98
C VAL A 20 -5.90 0.40 3.82
N SER A 21 -6.69 -0.61 4.18
CA SER A 21 -7.89 -0.44 5.00
C SER A 21 -7.55 0.03 6.40
N ASN A 22 -8.53 0.58 7.14
CA ASN A 22 -8.28 0.99 8.53
C ASN A 22 -7.92 -0.22 9.38
N LYS A 23 -8.66 -1.33 9.22
CA LYS A 23 -8.28 -2.64 9.76
C LYS A 23 -6.85 -3.02 9.41
N GLY A 24 -6.46 -2.90 8.15
CA GLY A 24 -5.11 -3.22 7.69
C GLY A 24 -4.03 -2.34 8.32
N ILE A 25 -4.32 -1.06 8.55
CA ILE A 25 -3.44 -0.14 9.30
C ILE A 25 -3.31 -0.67 10.74
N VAL A 26 -4.42 -0.92 11.44
CA VAL A 26 -4.40 -1.47 12.80
C VAL A 26 -3.60 -2.78 12.87
N GLU A 27 -3.84 -3.73 11.97
CA GLU A 27 -3.09 -5.00 11.91
C GLU A 27 -1.58 -4.78 11.77
N MET A 28 -1.18 -3.79 10.97
CA MET A 28 0.22 -3.45 10.74
C MET A 28 0.86 -2.75 11.94
N THR A 29 0.04 -2.19 12.83
CA THR A 29 0.49 -1.42 13.99
C THR A 29 0.30 -2.15 15.34
N ASN A 30 -0.48 -3.23 15.38
CA ASN A 30 -1.00 -3.91 16.59
C ASN A 30 0.05 -4.55 17.53
N LYS A 31 1.35 -4.41 17.27
CA LYS A 31 2.43 -5.01 18.09
C LYS A 31 3.65 -4.12 18.23
N ASP A 32 3.53 -2.86 17.86
CA ASP A 32 4.63 -1.92 17.96
C ASP A 32 4.30 -0.92 19.07
N GLU A 33 4.91 -1.09 20.24
CA GLU A 33 4.71 -0.25 21.43
C GLU A 33 5.09 1.22 21.19
N ARG A 34 5.79 1.51 20.10
CA ARG A 34 6.12 2.88 19.67
C ARG A 34 4.98 3.52 18.90
N ILE A 35 3.94 2.77 18.57
CA ILE A 35 2.82 3.26 17.79
C ILE A 35 1.84 3.96 18.72
N PRO A 36 1.48 5.21 18.40
CA PRO A 36 0.55 5.96 19.20
C PRO A 36 -0.83 5.30 19.33
N ASP A 37 -1.45 5.46 20.49
CA ASP A 37 -2.77 4.91 20.84
C ASP A 37 -3.85 5.23 19.80
N PHE A 38 -3.78 6.35 19.08
CA PHE A 38 -4.78 6.68 18.05
C PHE A 38 -4.76 5.75 16.82
N LEU A 39 -3.78 4.85 16.69
CA LEU A 39 -3.71 3.81 15.65
C LEU A 39 -4.00 2.40 16.18
N SER A 40 -4.42 2.26 17.45
CA SER A 40 -4.72 0.96 18.05
C SER A 40 -6.05 0.36 17.56
N ASP A 41 -6.95 1.20 17.04
CA ASP A 41 -8.27 0.78 16.56
C ASP A 41 -8.69 1.52 15.28
N GLU A 42 -9.70 0.98 14.59
CA GLU A 42 -10.16 1.51 13.31
C GLU A 42 -10.83 2.88 13.42
N GLU A 43 -11.42 3.21 14.57
CA GLU A 43 -12.08 4.48 14.82
C GLU A 43 -11.06 5.61 14.95
N GLY A 44 -9.97 5.37 15.69
CA GLY A 44 -8.82 6.25 15.81
C GLY A 44 -8.17 6.51 14.46
N VAL A 45 -7.89 5.46 13.68
CA VAL A 45 -7.36 5.59 12.31
C VAL A 45 -8.30 6.43 11.44
N ASN A 46 -9.62 6.16 11.50
CA ASN A 46 -10.61 6.91 10.74
C ASN A 46 -10.64 8.40 11.13
N ARG A 47 -10.61 8.69 12.43
CA ARG A 47 -10.63 10.06 12.97
C ARG A 47 -9.42 10.86 12.48
N ILE A 48 -8.22 10.27 12.56
CA ILE A 48 -6.98 10.95 12.16
C ILE A 48 -6.91 11.11 10.63
N LEU A 49 -7.36 10.12 9.84
CA LEU A 49 -7.47 10.27 8.38
C LEU A 49 -8.45 11.36 7.97
N LYS A 50 -9.61 11.45 8.63
CA LYS A 50 -10.57 12.54 8.40
C LYS A 50 -9.95 13.89 8.71
N LYS A 51 -9.27 14.02 9.85
CA LYS A 51 -8.56 15.24 10.23
C LYS A 51 -7.50 15.62 9.19
N LEU A 52 -6.70 14.67 8.69
CA LEU A 52 -5.71 14.91 7.64
C LEU A 52 -6.35 15.44 6.35
N ARG A 53 -7.49 14.87 5.94
CA ARG A 53 -8.26 15.36 4.78
C ARG A 53 -8.81 16.78 5.00
N THR A 54 -9.29 17.10 6.19
CA THR A 54 -9.74 18.45 6.53
C THR A 54 -8.61 19.46 6.45
N GLU A 55 -7.45 19.17 7.05
CA GLU A 55 -6.27 20.05 6.96
C GLU A 55 -5.81 20.22 5.50
N ALA A 56 -5.88 19.15 4.71
CA ALA A 56 -5.60 19.23 3.27
C ALA A 56 -6.57 20.17 2.54
N ALA A 57 -7.87 20.03 2.78
CA ALA A 57 -8.88 20.88 2.15
C ALA A 57 -8.75 22.37 2.55
N LEU A 58 -8.19 22.66 3.73
CA LEU A 58 -7.93 24.02 4.21
C LEU A 58 -6.60 24.62 3.69
N GLY A 59 -5.81 23.87 2.91
CA GLY A 59 -4.49 24.32 2.44
C GLY A 59 -3.41 24.36 3.53
N ASN A 60 -3.64 23.64 4.63
CA ASN A 60 -2.80 23.65 5.82
C ASN A 60 -1.66 22.62 5.77
N VAL A 61 -1.60 21.80 4.73
CA VAL A 61 -0.60 20.74 4.53
C VAL A 61 0.17 20.96 3.22
N PRO A 62 1.39 20.42 3.08
CA PRO A 62 2.09 20.42 1.80
C PRO A 62 1.34 19.63 0.72
N SER A 63 1.52 20.03 -0.55
CA SER A 63 0.94 19.34 -1.72
C SER A 63 1.29 17.85 -1.81
N ALA A 64 2.44 17.43 -1.25
CA ALA A 64 2.82 16.03 -1.15
C ALA A 64 1.85 15.19 -0.29
N VAL A 65 1.24 15.80 0.74
CA VAL A 65 0.22 15.16 1.59
C VAL A 65 -1.08 14.99 0.81
N GLU A 66 -1.52 16.04 0.11
CA GLU A 66 -2.70 16.00 -0.77
C GLU A 66 -2.57 14.90 -1.83
N ARG A 67 -1.41 14.84 -2.50
CA ARG A 67 -1.12 13.78 -3.47
C ARG A 67 -1.20 12.40 -2.84
N SER A 68 -0.62 12.22 -1.65
CA SER A 68 -0.65 10.91 -0.96
C SER A 68 -2.06 10.50 -0.55
N LEU A 69 -2.91 11.45 -0.12
CA LEU A 69 -4.33 11.20 0.15
C LEU A 69 -5.09 10.79 -1.12
N MET A 70 -4.88 11.50 -2.22
CA MET A 70 -5.50 11.18 -3.51
C MET A 70 -5.13 9.76 -3.97
N VAL A 71 -3.84 9.41 -3.94
CA VAL A 71 -3.35 8.09 -4.32
C VAL A 71 -3.91 7.01 -3.39
N HIS A 72 -3.90 7.26 -2.08
CA HIS A 72 -4.50 6.36 -1.09
C HIS A 72 -5.97 6.09 -1.40
N ASP A 73 -6.77 7.15 -1.59
CA ASP A 73 -8.20 7.03 -1.86
C ASP A 73 -8.49 6.32 -3.19
N ARG A 74 -7.67 6.59 -4.22
CA ARG A 74 -7.80 5.96 -5.54
C ARG A 74 -7.52 4.45 -5.49
N ILE A 75 -6.46 4.01 -4.80
CA ILE A 75 -6.17 2.58 -4.63
C ILE A 75 -7.19 1.90 -3.72
N ARG A 76 -7.63 2.58 -2.67
CA ARG A 76 -8.70 2.09 -1.78
C ARG A 76 -9.99 1.87 -2.56
N GLY A 77 -10.39 2.82 -3.40
CA GLY A 77 -11.56 2.72 -4.27
C GLY A 77 -11.45 1.60 -5.32
N ALA A 78 -10.24 1.33 -5.82
CA ALA A 78 -9.99 0.15 -6.64
C ALA A 78 -10.09 -1.17 -5.84
N GLY A 79 -10.11 -1.10 -4.50
CA GLY A 79 -10.17 -2.22 -3.58
C GLY A 79 -8.97 -3.15 -3.71
N LEU A 80 -7.80 -2.54 -3.89
CA LEU A 80 -6.50 -3.21 -4.01
C LEU A 80 -5.54 -2.90 -2.86
N GLY A 81 -5.86 -1.96 -1.96
CA GLY A 81 -4.91 -1.47 -0.96
C GLY A 81 -4.31 -2.54 -0.05
N ASP A 82 -5.13 -3.42 0.53
CA ASP A 82 -4.62 -4.50 1.38
C ASP A 82 -3.78 -5.52 0.59
N ALA A 83 -3.98 -5.66 -0.72
CA ALA A 83 -3.11 -6.45 -1.58
C ALA A 83 -1.81 -5.70 -1.91
N PHE A 84 -1.93 -4.40 -2.21
CA PHE A 84 -0.81 -3.55 -2.56
C PHE A 84 0.22 -3.47 -1.43
N ARG A 85 -0.19 -3.53 -0.15
CA ARG A 85 0.75 -3.60 0.98
C ARG A 85 1.75 -4.76 0.87
N TYR A 86 1.35 -5.89 0.27
CA TYR A 86 2.25 -7.03 0.07
C TYR A 86 3.21 -6.82 -1.09
N LEU A 87 2.84 -6.05 -2.13
CA LEU A 87 3.78 -5.59 -3.15
C LEU A 87 4.86 -4.74 -2.52
N VAL A 88 4.47 -3.74 -1.71
CA VAL A 88 5.42 -2.90 -0.98
C VAL A 88 6.35 -3.76 -0.13
N ARG A 89 5.80 -4.66 0.68
CA ARG A 89 6.61 -5.57 1.53
C ARG A 89 7.57 -6.45 0.74
N SER A 90 7.16 -6.92 -0.44
CA SER A 90 8.02 -7.73 -1.31
C SER A 90 9.25 -6.92 -1.74
N VAL A 91 9.00 -5.71 -2.24
CA VAL A 91 10.04 -4.79 -2.70
C VAL A 91 10.97 -4.38 -1.56
N GLU A 92 10.43 -4.09 -0.38
CA GLU A 92 11.22 -3.72 0.80
C GLU A 92 12.13 -4.84 1.30
N ARG A 93 11.71 -6.10 1.14
CA ARG A 93 12.45 -7.27 1.65
C ARG A 93 13.31 -7.95 0.58
N GLY A 94 13.13 -7.60 -0.68
CA GLY A 94 13.71 -8.33 -1.81
C GLY A 94 13.17 -9.76 -1.95
N ASP A 95 12.00 -10.04 -1.37
CA ASP A 95 11.39 -11.38 -1.33
C ASP A 95 10.07 -11.35 -2.09
N TYR A 96 9.94 -12.18 -3.13
CA TYR A 96 8.78 -12.14 -4.00
C TYR A 96 7.56 -12.78 -3.33
N PHE A 97 6.58 -11.94 -2.99
CA PHE A 97 5.26 -12.40 -2.55
C PHE A 97 4.27 -12.39 -3.72
N GLY A 98 3.93 -13.57 -4.24
CA GLY A 98 3.08 -13.76 -5.40
C GLY A 98 1.59 -13.61 -5.11
N LEU A 99 0.79 -13.40 -6.17
CA LEU A 99 -0.66 -13.16 -6.04
C LEU A 99 -1.42 -14.27 -5.29
N ARG A 100 -0.97 -15.52 -5.41
CA ARG A 100 -1.58 -16.65 -4.68
C ARG A 100 -1.31 -16.56 -3.18
N GLU A 101 -0.12 -16.13 -2.79
CA GLU A 101 0.26 -15.95 -1.38
C GLU A 101 -0.49 -14.76 -0.81
N ILE A 102 -0.55 -13.65 -1.54
CA ILE A 102 -1.36 -12.47 -1.18
C ILE A 102 -2.83 -12.86 -0.98
N GLN A 103 -3.40 -13.72 -1.84
CA GLN A 103 -4.77 -14.21 -1.65
C GLN A 103 -4.96 -14.99 -0.37
N LYS A 104 -4.04 -15.92 -0.07
CA LYS A 104 -4.08 -16.73 1.15
C LYS A 104 -4.02 -15.85 2.38
N GLU A 105 -3.07 -14.92 2.39
CA GLU A 105 -2.88 -13.94 3.47
C GLU A 105 -4.13 -13.06 3.71
N LEU A 106 -4.81 -12.67 2.62
CA LEU A 106 -6.04 -11.88 2.72
C LEU A 106 -7.30 -12.71 2.98
N GLY A 107 -7.20 -14.03 3.09
CA GLY A 107 -8.35 -14.93 3.19
C GLY A 107 -9.29 -14.88 1.98
N ARG A 108 -8.78 -14.48 0.80
CA ARG A 108 -9.56 -14.28 -0.44
C ARG A 108 -9.31 -15.42 -1.42
N ASN A 109 -10.03 -16.53 -1.24
CA ASN A 109 -9.87 -17.74 -2.06
C ASN A 109 -10.54 -17.69 -3.45
N SER A 110 -11.04 -16.52 -3.90
CA SER A 110 -11.79 -16.41 -5.16
C SER A 110 -10.93 -16.00 -6.36
N ASN A 111 -11.14 -16.65 -7.52
CA ASN A 111 -10.52 -16.25 -8.80
C ASN A 111 -10.82 -14.79 -9.19
N SER A 112 -11.89 -14.20 -8.65
CA SER A 112 -12.24 -12.80 -8.86
C SER A 112 -11.17 -11.84 -8.32
N PHE A 113 -10.40 -12.22 -7.30
CA PHE A 113 -9.32 -11.38 -6.80
C PHE A 113 -8.19 -11.20 -7.82
N GLN A 114 -7.67 -12.29 -8.40
CA GLN A 114 -6.55 -12.20 -9.35
C GLN A 114 -6.95 -11.42 -10.59
N LYS A 115 -8.15 -11.66 -11.12
CA LYS A 115 -8.69 -10.91 -12.25
C LYS A 115 -8.81 -9.42 -11.93
N LYS A 116 -9.33 -9.09 -10.75
CA LYS A 116 -9.45 -7.71 -10.29
C LYS A 116 -8.08 -7.05 -10.14
N PHE A 117 -7.11 -7.75 -9.56
CA PHE A 117 -5.75 -7.26 -9.40
C PHE A 117 -5.10 -6.97 -10.75
N ASN A 118 -5.04 -7.98 -11.62
CA ASN A 118 -4.40 -7.89 -12.94
C ASN A 118 -5.03 -6.82 -13.84
N ASN A 119 -6.33 -6.56 -13.70
CA ASN A 119 -7.00 -5.54 -14.49
C ASN A 119 -6.80 -4.12 -13.94
N ARG A 120 -6.67 -3.95 -12.63
CA ARG A 120 -6.70 -2.62 -11.99
C ARG A 120 -5.32 -2.09 -11.62
N ILE A 121 -4.38 -2.96 -11.23
CA ILE A 121 -3.04 -2.49 -10.84
C ILE A 121 -2.28 -1.85 -12.01
N PRO A 122 -2.32 -2.35 -13.26
CA PRO A 122 -1.59 -1.72 -14.36
C PRO A 122 -2.18 -0.35 -14.71
N THR A 123 -3.51 -0.21 -14.62
CA THR A 123 -4.18 1.09 -14.81
C THR A 123 -3.73 2.09 -13.75
N LEU A 124 -3.73 1.70 -12.47
CA LEU A 124 -3.24 2.56 -11.39
C LEU A 124 -1.75 2.90 -11.55
N ALA A 125 -0.92 1.97 -12.01
CA ALA A 125 0.48 2.22 -12.33
C ALA A 125 0.64 3.22 -13.48
N GLY A 126 -0.23 3.17 -14.50
CA GLY A 126 -0.26 4.19 -15.56
C GLY A 126 -0.70 5.58 -15.07
N GLU A 127 -1.54 5.64 -14.04
CA GLU A 127 -2.03 6.90 -13.45
C GLU A 127 -1.02 7.53 -12.47
N PHE A 128 -0.28 6.71 -11.70
CA PHE A 128 0.56 7.17 -10.59
C PHE A 128 1.99 6.61 -10.66
N PRO A 129 3.01 7.46 -10.90
CA PRO A 129 4.42 7.07 -10.90
C PRO A 129 4.86 6.29 -9.65
N GLU A 130 4.42 6.70 -8.47
CA GLU A 130 4.73 6.03 -7.20
C GLU A 130 4.17 4.60 -7.11
N ILE A 131 3.06 4.32 -7.79
CA ILE A 131 2.47 2.98 -7.87
C ILE A 131 3.17 2.16 -8.94
N ASN A 132 3.54 2.80 -10.06
CA ASN A 132 4.33 2.17 -11.11
C ASN A 132 5.67 1.67 -10.59
N GLU A 133 6.40 2.49 -9.83
CA GLU A 133 7.71 2.13 -9.30
C GLU A 133 7.66 0.83 -8.48
N ILE A 134 6.74 0.75 -7.52
CA ILE A 134 6.54 -0.45 -6.69
C ILE A 134 6.07 -1.64 -7.54
N TYR A 135 5.14 -1.40 -8.47
CA TYR A 135 4.60 -2.47 -9.31
C TYR A 135 5.67 -3.07 -10.22
N GLN A 136 6.49 -2.24 -10.87
CA GLN A 136 7.59 -2.70 -11.71
C GLN A 136 8.67 -3.40 -10.90
N ALA A 137 9.03 -2.88 -9.71
CA ALA A 137 9.98 -3.56 -8.82
C ALA A 137 9.47 -4.94 -8.39
N TRP A 138 8.19 -5.05 -8.05
CA TRP A 138 7.56 -6.33 -7.72
C TRP A 138 7.52 -7.29 -8.92
N LEU A 139 7.28 -6.79 -10.14
CA LEU A 139 7.37 -7.60 -11.35
C LEU A 139 8.80 -8.10 -11.60
N ARG A 140 9.83 -7.30 -11.35
CA ARG A 140 11.23 -7.74 -11.46
C ARG A 140 11.54 -8.87 -10.48
N LEU A 141 11.14 -8.71 -9.22
CA LEU A 141 11.28 -9.79 -8.22
C LEU A 141 10.59 -11.07 -8.67
N ARG A 142 9.42 -10.98 -9.32
CA ARG A 142 8.75 -12.15 -9.92
C ARG A 142 9.60 -12.84 -10.98
N TYR A 143 10.28 -12.07 -11.83
CA TYR A 143 11.15 -12.63 -12.87
C TYR A 143 12.39 -13.27 -12.28
N GLU A 144 13.07 -12.60 -11.35
CA GLU A 144 14.28 -13.09 -10.68
C GLU A 144 14.02 -14.37 -9.88
N ASN A 145 12.87 -14.46 -9.22
CA ASN A 145 12.47 -15.62 -8.43
C ASN A 145 11.76 -16.71 -9.26
N ASN A 146 11.69 -16.58 -10.59
CA ASN A 146 11.11 -17.61 -11.44
C ASN A 146 12.14 -18.73 -11.67
N PRO A 147 11.86 -19.99 -11.25
CA PRO A 147 12.81 -21.09 -11.40
C PRO A 147 13.25 -21.32 -12.84
N ILE A 148 12.35 -21.11 -13.81
CA ILE A 148 12.66 -21.28 -15.23
C ILE A 148 13.64 -20.20 -15.70
N VAL A 149 13.43 -18.95 -15.27
CA VAL A 149 14.33 -17.85 -15.64
C VAL A 149 15.69 -18.04 -14.96
N ALA A 150 15.71 -18.42 -13.68
CA ALA A 150 16.93 -18.72 -12.94
C ALA A 150 17.80 -19.80 -13.61
N MET A 151 17.18 -20.80 -14.26
CA MET A 151 17.90 -21.83 -15.02
C MET A 151 18.58 -21.31 -16.30
N HIS A 152 18.14 -20.17 -16.84
CA HIS A 152 18.66 -19.58 -18.08
C HIS A 152 19.48 -18.29 -17.84
N VAL A 153 19.76 -17.90 -16.58
CA VAL A 153 20.58 -16.72 -16.27
C VAL A 153 22.04 -16.91 -16.72
N GLU A 154 22.54 -18.14 -16.78
CA GLU A 154 23.91 -18.43 -17.25
C GLU A 154 24.08 -18.36 -18.78
N GLU A 155 22.99 -18.22 -19.54
CA GLU A 155 23.02 -18.15 -21.01
C GLU A 155 23.10 -16.72 -21.57
N TRP A 156 23.27 -15.70 -20.70
CA TRP A 156 23.36 -14.28 -21.07
C TRP A 156 24.60 -13.59 -20.50
#